data_AF-A0A857GL28-F1
#
_entry.id   AF-A0A857GL28-F1
#
_cell.length_a   1.000
_cell.length_b   1.000
_cell.length_c   1.000
_cell.angle_alpha   90.00
_cell.angle_beta   90.00
_cell.angle_gamma   90.00
#
_symmetry.space_group_name_H-M   'P 1'
#
loop_
_entity.id
_entity.type
_entity.pdbx_description
1 polymer ?
#
loop_
_entity_poly.entity_id
_entity_poly.type
_entity_poly.pdbx_seq_one_letter_code
_entity_poly.pdbx_strand_id
1 'polypeptide(L)'
;MTDQELLERAARAAGLEIELYTGDGPFNGKLRRRVIPEPPEPGSKWRVWNPLEDEGDAFRLMCSLGMNVDVSDDVCSVTGWYGAAADEPIDKAGRSVATCRAIVRVAAIMAEDACKSPD
;
A
#
# COMPACT_ATOMS: atom_id res chain seq x y z
N MET A 1 2.47 13.40 -6.81
CA MET A 1 1.46 12.47 -6.27
C MET A 1 1.36 12.74 -4.79
N THR A 2 0.17 13.06 -4.30
CA THR A 2 -0.06 13.19 -2.86
C THR A 2 -0.02 11.81 -2.19
N ASP A 3 0.16 11.76 -0.87
CA ASP A 3 0.13 10.47 -0.15
C ASP A 3 -1.23 9.78 -0.33
N GLN A 4 -2.32 10.54 -0.40
CA GLN A 4 -3.65 9.99 -0.67
C GLN A 4 -3.74 9.35 -2.07
N GLU A 5 -3.34 10.07 -3.12
CA GLU A 5 -3.33 9.53 -4.48
C GLU A 5 -2.44 8.28 -4.59
N LEU A 6 -1.30 8.30 -3.91
CA LEU A 6 -0.37 7.18 -3.86
C LEU A 6 -1.03 5.94 -3.24
N LEU A 7 -1.70 6.10 -2.09
CA LEU A 7 -2.41 5.03 -1.40
C LEU A 7 -3.59 4.48 -2.22
N GLU A 8 -4.40 5.35 -2.84
CA GLU A 8 -5.55 4.94 -3.65
C GLU A 8 -5.13 4.09 -4.85
N ARG A 9 -4.02 4.43 -5.48
CA ARG A 9 -3.46 3.66 -6.60
C ARG A 9 -2.89 2.32 -6.14
N ALA A 10 -2.16 2.30 -5.03
CA ALA A 10 -1.68 1.07 -4.44
C ALA A 10 -2.83 0.10 -4.09
N ALA A 11 -3.93 0.62 -3.53
CA ALA A 11 -5.13 -0.16 -3.26
C ALA A 11 -5.74 -0.74 -4.53
N ARG A 12 -5.82 0.07 -5.60
CA ARG A 12 -6.34 -0.35 -6.91
C ARG A 12 -5.51 -1.48 -7.52
N ALA A 13 -4.18 -1.38 -7.48
CA ALA A 13 -3.31 -2.46 -7.97
C ALA A 13 -3.64 -3.78 -7.28
N ALA A 14 -3.85 -3.75 -5.96
CA ALA A 14 -4.15 -4.93 -5.16
C ALA A 14 -5.63 -5.36 -5.19
N GLY A 15 -6.48 -4.70 -6.00
CA GLY A 15 -7.91 -5.00 -6.08
C GLY A 15 -8.66 -4.78 -4.76
N LEU A 16 -8.17 -3.89 -3.90
CA LEU A 16 -8.79 -3.61 -2.60
C LEU A 16 -9.96 -2.62 -2.75
N GLU A 17 -11.09 -2.95 -2.11
CA GLU A 17 -12.17 -2.00 -1.89
C GLU A 17 -11.78 -1.07 -0.74
N ILE A 18 -11.63 0.22 -1.04
CA ILE A 18 -11.27 1.26 -0.08
C ILE A 18 -12.28 2.40 -0.06
N GLU A 19 -12.41 3.06 1.09
CA GLU A 19 -13.20 4.27 1.26
C GLU A 19 -12.48 5.26 2.20
N LEU A 20 -12.76 6.55 2.02
CA LEU A 20 -12.34 7.59 2.95
C LEU A 20 -13.34 7.67 4.10
N TYR A 21 -12.89 7.53 5.35
CA TYR A 21 -13.78 7.72 6.48
C TYR A 21 -14.10 9.20 6.71
N THR A 22 -15.36 9.56 6.55
CA THR A 22 -15.90 10.88 6.87
C THR A 22 -16.88 10.76 8.03
N GLY A 23 -16.43 11.05 9.24
CA GLY A 23 -17.27 10.96 10.43
C GLY A 23 -16.56 11.52 11.65
N ASP A 24 -17.30 11.66 12.74
CA ASP A 24 -16.73 12.14 14.00
C ASP A 24 -15.83 11.04 14.59
N GLY A 25 -14.58 11.40 14.92
CA GLY A 25 -13.64 10.50 15.58
C GLY A 25 -12.20 10.53 15.04
N PRO A 26 -11.30 9.73 15.65
CA PRO A 26 -9.86 9.78 15.39
C PRO A 26 -9.43 9.24 14.01
N PHE A 27 -10.39 8.69 13.25
CA PHE A 27 -10.13 8.13 11.92
C PHE A 27 -10.57 9.06 10.79
N ASN A 28 -11.12 10.25 11.09
CA ASN A 28 -11.62 11.18 10.06
C ASN A 28 -10.50 11.51 9.05
N GLY A 29 -10.80 11.36 7.76
CA GLY A 29 -9.84 11.56 6.68
C GLY A 29 -8.86 10.40 6.46
N LYS A 30 -9.01 9.26 7.15
CA LYS A 30 -8.19 8.06 6.89
C LYS A 30 -8.86 7.14 5.89
N LEU A 31 -8.05 6.49 5.04
CA LEU A 31 -8.52 5.40 4.19
C LEU A 31 -8.80 4.15 5.03
N ARG A 32 -9.85 3.42 4.65
CA ARG A 32 -10.21 2.13 5.20
C ARG A 32 -10.35 1.13 4.08
N ARG A 33 -9.94 -0.11 4.31
CA ARG A 33 -10.19 -1.23 3.40
C ARG A 33 -11.28 -2.15 3.93
N ARG A 34 -12.00 -2.79 3.03
CA ARG A 34 -12.95 -3.84 3.39
C ARG A 34 -12.23 -5.07 3.91
N VAL A 35 -12.81 -5.71 4.93
CA VAL A 35 -12.33 -6.98 5.49
C VAL A 35 -13.12 -8.12 4.84
N ILE A 36 -12.40 -9.10 4.31
CA ILE A 36 -12.98 -10.28 3.66
C ILE A 36 -12.31 -11.54 4.26
N PRO A 37 -13.08 -12.52 4.78
CA PRO A 37 -14.54 -12.48 4.94
C PRO A 37 -14.99 -11.39 5.93
N GLU A 38 -16.24 -10.93 5.80
CA GLU A 38 -16.78 -9.95 6.74
C GLU A 38 -16.83 -10.55 8.15
N PRO A 39 -16.35 -9.81 9.17
CA PRO A 39 -16.41 -10.30 10.55
C PRO A 39 -17.86 -10.38 11.03
N PRO A 40 -18.20 -11.33 11.92
CA PRO A 40 -19.51 -11.38 12.53
C PRO A 40 -19.74 -10.14 13.40
N GLU A 41 -21.01 -9.75 13.57
CA GLU A 41 -21.37 -8.67 14.49
C GLU A 41 -20.89 -8.97 15.91
N PRO A 42 -20.36 -7.97 16.65
CA PRO A 42 -20.33 -6.54 16.34
C PRO A 42 -19.08 -6.07 15.56
N GLY A 43 -18.35 -6.95 14.88
CA GLY A 43 -17.14 -6.62 14.14
C GLY A 43 -17.37 -5.63 12.99
N SER A 44 -16.46 -4.66 12.83
CA SER A 44 -16.50 -3.74 11.70
C SER A 44 -15.98 -4.42 10.43
N LYS A 45 -16.76 -4.35 9.34
CA LYS A 45 -16.32 -4.77 7.99
C LYS A 45 -15.27 -3.86 7.36
N TRP A 46 -14.97 -2.72 7.97
CA TRP A 46 -13.95 -1.77 7.53
C TRP A 46 -12.83 -1.65 8.55
N ARG A 47 -11.58 -1.65 8.07
CA ARG A 47 -10.37 -1.43 8.89
C ARG A 47 -9.56 -0.31 8.28
N VAL A 48 -9.02 0.58 9.12
CA VAL A 48 -8.04 1.60 8.68
C VAL A 48 -6.93 0.92 7.90
N TRP A 49 -6.56 1.52 6.78
CA TRP A 49 -5.53 1.01 5.89
C TRP A 49 -4.55 2.13 5.57
N ASN A 50 -3.31 1.97 6.05
CA ASN A 50 -2.25 2.92 5.77
C ASN A 50 -0.90 2.20 5.66
N PRO A 51 -0.57 1.59 4.52
CA PRO A 51 0.71 0.91 4.32
C PRO A 51 1.93 1.84 4.38
N LEU A 52 1.78 3.16 4.47
CA LEU A 52 2.90 4.07 4.74
C LEU A 52 3.28 4.12 6.23
N GLU A 53 2.35 3.75 7.12
CA GLU A 53 2.52 3.79 8.59
C GLU A 53 2.28 2.44 9.28
N ASP A 54 1.61 1.49 8.63
CA ASP A 54 1.34 0.13 9.11
C ASP A 54 2.12 -0.89 8.25
N GLU A 55 3.18 -1.42 8.84
CA GLU A 55 4.06 -2.42 8.22
C GLU A 55 3.30 -3.68 7.78
N GLY A 56 2.24 -4.05 8.51
CA GLY A 56 1.43 -5.21 8.20
C GLY A 56 0.58 -5.00 6.95
N ASP A 57 0.08 -3.79 6.73
CA ASP A 57 -0.60 -3.43 5.49
C ASP A 57 0.38 -3.36 4.31
N ALA A 58 1.59 -2.82 4.51
CA ALA A 58 2.64 -2.84 3.48
C ALA A 58 3.04 -4.27 3.10
N PHE A 59 3.25 -5.14 4.10
CA PHE A 59 3.61 -6.53 3.85
C PHE A 59 2.51 -7.30 3.10
N ARG A 60 1.24 -7.12 3.49
CA ARG A 60 0.11 -7.74 2.77
C ARG A 60 0.01 -7.22 1.33
N LEU A 61 0.26 -5.93 1.12
CA LEU A 61 0.27 -5.31 -0.20
C LEU A 61 1.37 -5.93 -1.09
N MET A 62 2.59 -6.03 -0.56
CA MET A 62 3.72 -6.69 -1.21
C MET A 62 3.39 -8.14 -1.62
N CYS A 63 2.85 -8.94 -0.70
CA CYS A 63 2.47 -10.33 -0.97
C CYS A 63 1.37 -10.43 -2.02
N SER A 64 0.34 -9.57 -1.94
CA SER A 64 -0.80 -9.61 -2.87
C SER A 64 -0.41 -9.28 -4.30
N LEU A 65 0.62 -8.44 -4.46
CA LEU A 65 1.13 -7.99 -5.75
C LEU A 65 2.38 -8.74 -6.23
N GLY A 66 2.82 -9.77 -5.50
CA GLY A 66 3.95 -10.60 -5.89
C GLY A 66 5.26 -9.83 -6.07
N MET A 67 5.50 -8.82 -5.21
CA MET A 67 6.71 -7.99 -5.28
C MET A 67 7.92 -8.67 -4.65
N ASN A 68 9.11 -8.29 -5.10
CA ASN A 68 10.37 -8.60 -4.44
C ASN A 68 10.92 -7.36 -3.74
N VAL A 69 11.40 -7.55 -2.52
CA VAL A 69 12.01 -6.50 -1.70
C VAL A 69 13.44 -6.90 -1.42
N ASP A 70 14.38 -6.04 -1.77
CA ASP A 70 15.79 -6.14 -1.41
C ASP A 70 16.15 -4.97 -0.49
N VAL A 71 16.77 -5.28 0.65
CA VAL A 71 17.06 -4.30 1.69
C VAL A 71 18.55 -4.32 2.00
N SER A 72 19.25 -3.27 1.59
CA SER A 72 20.66 -3.06 1.87
C SER A 72 20.86 -2.21 3.14
N ASP A 73 22.08 -1.73 3.33
CA ASP A 73 22.43 -0.83 4.43
C ASP A 73 21.92 0.60 4.24
N ASP A 74 21.80 1.06 2.99
CA ASP A 74 21.51 2.45 2.64
C ASP A 74 20.24 2.63 1.78
N VAL A 75 19.70 1.56 1.21
CA VAL A 75 18.53 1.62 0.34
C VAL A 75 17.61 0.40 0.50
N CYS A 76 16.31 0.62 0.34
CA CYS A 76 15.34 -0.44 0.11
C CYS A 76 14.87 -0.36 -1.33
N SER A 77 15.10 -1.43 -2.08
CA SER A 77 14.73 -1.55 -3.48
C SER A 77 13.57 -2.53 -3.61
N VAL A 78 12.50 -2.11 -4.28
CA VAL A 78 11.33 -2.95 -4.52
C VAL A 78 11.11 -3.09 -6.01
N THR A 79 10.80 -4.30 -6.46
CA THR A 79 10.46 -4.60 -7.85
C THR A 79 9.14 -5.36 -7.92
N GLY A 80 8.33 -5.03 -8.93
CA GLY A 80 7.07 -5.65 -9.26
C GLY A 80 7.03 -6.08 -10.73
N TRP A 81 5.87 -6.54 -11.18
CA TRP A 81 5.68 -6.94 -12.58
C TRP A 81 5.78 -5.74 -13.53
N TYR A 82 5.95 -6.03 -14.82
CA TYR A 82 6.04 -5.04 -15.89
C TYR A 82 7.15 -4.00 -15.73
N GLY A 83 8.18 -4.31 -14.94
CA GLY A 83 9.32 -3.42 -14.70
C GLY A 83 9.06 -2.31 -13.68
N ALA A 84 7.94 -2.37 -12.94
CA ALA A 84 7.69 -1.45 -11.84
C ALA A 84 8.79 -1.61 -10.78
N ALA A 85 9.47 -0.52 -10.45
CA ALA A 85 10.53 -0.53 -9.45
C ALA A 85 10.63 0.81 -8.73
N ALA A 86 11.07 0.78 -7.47
CA ALA A 86 11.38 1.97 -6.71
C ALA A 86 12.50 1.68 -5.70
N ASP A 87 13.41 2.63 -5.58
CA ASP A 87 14.45 2.66 -4.57
C ASP A 87 14.12 3.76 -3.56
N GLU A 88 14.11 3.43 -2.28
CA GLU A 88 13.90 4.38 -1.19
C GLU A 88 15.13 4.37 -0.27
N PRO A 89 15.81 5.52 -0.09
CA PRO A 89 16.97 5.60 0.79
C PRO A 89 16.57 5.38 2.25
N ILE A 90 17.42 4.67 2.99
CA ILE A 90 17.25 4.47 4.42
C ILE A 90 17.76 5.73 5.14
N ASP A 91 16.83 6.56 5.59
CA ASP A 91 17.11 7.77 6.35
C ASP A 91 16.93 7.56 7.88
N LYS A 92 16.82 8.65 8.64
CA LYS A 92 16.63 8.62 10.09
C LYS A 92 15.29 7.99 10.53
N ALA A 93 14.30 7.92 9.64
CA ALA A 93 13.04 7.20 9.90
C ALA A 93 13.24 5.68 9.90
N GLY A 94 14.38 5.22 9.37
CA GLY A 94 14.84 3.84 9.47
C GLY A 94 14.35 2.93 8.36
N ARG A 95 14.91 1.73 8.36
CA ARG A 95 14.75 0.71 7.32
C ARG A 95 13.29 0.34 7.06
N SER A 96 12.49 0.20 8.12
CA SER A 96 11.09 -0.22 7.97
C SER A 96 10.24 0.82 7.22
N VAL A 97 10.41 2.10 7.54
CA VAL A 97 9.70 3.19 6.87
C VAL A 97 10.11 3.29 5.40
N ALA A 98 11.41 3.15 5.11
CA ALA A 98 11.90 3.12 3.73
C ALA A 98 11.28 1.96 2.93
N THR A 99 11.25 0.75 3.51
CA THR A 99 10.62 -0.42 2.90
C THR A 99 9.13 -0.20 2.62
N CYS A 100 8.38 0.32 3.60
CA CYS A 100 6.96 0.61 3.41
C CYS A 100 6.72 1.60 2.25
N ARG A 101 7.49 2.70 2.20
CA ARG A 101 7.40 3.67 1.11
C ARG A 101 7.73 3.07 -0.25
N ALA A 102 8.79 2.27 -0.35
CA ALA A 102 9.18 1.63 -1.60
C ALA A 102 8.09 0.67 -2.11
N ILE A 103 7.51 -0.16 -1.22
CA ILE A 103 6.39 -1.06 -1.54
C ILE A 103 5.20 -0.26 -2.08
N VAL A 104 4.77 0.79 -1.38
CA VAL A 104 3.60 1.58 -1.77
C VAL A 104 3.83 2.27 -3.12
N ARG A 105 5.05 2.79 -3.37
CA ARG A 105 5.41 3.40 -4.65
C ARG A 105 5.33 2.40 -5.80
N VAL A 106 5.91 1.21 -5.64
CA VAL A 106 5.83 0.16 -6.67
C VAL A 106 4.39 -0.26 -6.92
N ALA A 107 3.58 -0.42 -5.86
CA ALA A 107 2.16 -0.76 -6.01
C ALA A 107 1.42 0.30 -6.85
N ALA A 108 1.67 1.58 -6.58
CA ALA A 108 1.03 2.66 -7.32
C ALA A 108 1.47 2.72 -8.80
N ILE A 109 2.73 2.39 -9.10
CA ILE A 109 3.23 2.28 -10.48
C ILE A 109 2.55 1.10 -11.19
N MET A 110 2.44 -0.06 -10.55
CA MET A 110 1.77 -1.24 -11.12
C MET A 110 0.31 -0.97 -11.49
N ALA A 111 -0.39 -0.09 -10.76
CA ALA A 111 -1.74 0.33 -11.11
C ALA A 111 -1.82 1.12 -12.43
N GLU A 112 -0.77 1.86 -12.81
CA GLU A 112 -0.72 2.58 -14.09
C GLU A 112 -0.57 1.65 -15.27
N ASP A 113 0.30 0.66 -15.13
CA ASP A 113 0.66 -0.22 -16.24
C ASP A 113 -0.35 -1.34 -16.44
N ALA A 114 -1.05 -1.75 -15.37
CA ALA A 114 -2.25 -2.59 -15.48
C ALA A 114 -3.36 -1.92 -16.34
N CYS A 115 -3.41 -0.58 -16.41
CA CYS A 115 -4.31 0.13 -17.33
C CYS A 115 -3.79 0.22 -18.78
N LYS A 116 -2.54 -0.18 -19.06
CA LYS A 116 -1.89 -0.04 -20.39
C LYS A 116 -1.71 -1.36 -21.14
N SER A 117 -1.84 -2.52 -20.49
CA SER A 117 -1.86 -3.81 -21.21
C SER A 117 -3.22 -3.97 -21.92
N PRO A 118 -3.25 -4.10 -23.27
CA PRO A 118 -4.43 -4.62 -23.94
C PRO A 118 -4.52 -6.12 -23.65
N ASP A 119 -5.72 -6.59 -23.30
CA ASP A 119 -6.07 -8.01 -23.20
C ASP A 119 -5.77 -8.78 -24.50
#